data_AF-A0A6H1ZFB6-F1
#
_entry.id   AF-A0A6H1ZFB6-F1
#
_cell.length_a   1.000
_cell.length_b   1.000
_cell.length_c   1.000
_cell.angle_alpha   90.00
_cell.angle_beta   90.00
_cell.angle_gamma   90.00
#
_symmetry.space_group_name_H-M   'P 1'
#
loop_
_entity.id
_entity.type
_entity.pdbx_description
1 polymer ?
#
loop_
_entity_poly.entity_id
_entity_poly.type
_entity_poly.pdbx_seq_one_letter_code
_entity_poly.pdbx_strand_id
1 'polypeptide(L)'
;MDRPVIVELVERYFISDGVYIHEKSRYRGMDGQTTPFFEFRMETHMWIRYWQELLMIFLANDPEMMLYHWEEAQKVVEHIRWEHKARTLAEEAVDSYNAILEVEELLKDNNIESPE
;
A
#
# COMPACT_ATOMS: atom_id res chain seq x y z
N MET A 1 17.37 -14.73 10.34
CA MET A 1 16.21 -13.84 10.19
C MET A 1 15.80 -13.95 8.74
N ASP A 2 14.90 -14.87 8.43
CA ASP A 2 14.46 -15.09 7.06
C ASP A 2 13.60 -13.90 6.61
N ARG A 3 14.02 -13.31 5.48
CA ARG A 3 13.49 -12.09 4.86
C ARG A 3 12.32 -12.42 3.91
N PRO A 4 11.76 -11.37 3.30
CA PRO A 4 10.53 -10.68 3.63
C PRO A 4 9.29 -11.43 3.14
N VAL A 5 8.13 -10.93 3.54
CA VAL A 5 6.87 -11.63 3.45
C VAL A 5 5.99 -10.92 2.41
N ILE A 6 5.65 -11.59 1.31
CA ILE A 6 4.77 -11.04 0.27
C ILE A 6 3.37 -10.89 0.84
N VAL A 7 2.81 -9.68 0.89
CA VAL A 7 1.38 -9.48 1.18
C VAL A 7 0.61 -9.73 -0.11
N GLU A 8 0.09 -10.94 -0.28
CA GLU A 8 -0.87 -11.20 -1.34
C GLU A 8 -2.21 -10.59 -0.94
N LEU A 9 -2.53 -9.47 -1.57
CA LEU A 9 -3.85 -8.86 -1.50
C LEU A 9 -4.84 -9.72 -2.27
N VAL A 10 -5.94 -10.10 -1.61
CA VAL A 10 -6.99 -10.90 -2.24
C VAL A 10 -8.27 -10.12 -2.44
N GLU A 11 -8.63 -9.27 -1.48
CA GLU A 11 -9.86 -8.49 -1.57
C GLU A 11 -9.70 -7.17 -0.82
N ARG A 12 -10.14 -6.08 -1.45
CA ARG A 12 -10.21 -4.74 -0.85
C ARG A 12 -11.46 -4.03 -1.32
N TYR A 13 -12.20 -3.45 -0.38
CA TYR A 13 -13.30 -2.54 -0.71
C TYR A 13 -13.38 -1.40 0.30
N PHE A 14 -13.82 -0.26 -0.22
CA PHE A 14 -14.00 0.96 0.55
C PHE A 14 -15.35 0.92 1.24
N ILE A 15 -15.36 1.31 2.52
CA ILE A 15 -16.56 1.42 3.34
C ILE A 15 -16.79 2.89 3.64
N SER A 16 -18.06 3.31 3.59
CA SER A 16 -18.46 4.68 3.88
C SER A 16 -17.72 5.71 3.03
N ASP A 17 -17.73 5.53 1.71
CA ASP A 17 -17.13 6.44 0.72
C ASP A 17 -15.63 6.71 0.95
N GLY A 18 -14.88 5.67 1.30
CA GLY A 18 -13.43 5.76 1.45
C GLY A 18 -12.93 6.28 2.80
N VAL A 19 -13.79 6.38 3.82
CA VAL A 19 -13.36 6.67 5.20
C VAL A 19 -12.68 5.46 5.84
N TYR A 20 -13.16 4.26 5.51
CA TYR A 20 -12.60 3.00 6.00
C TYR A 20 -12.25 2.06 4.85
N ILE A 21 -11.25 1.21 5.09
CA ILE A 21 -10.87 0.12 4.19
C ILE A 21 -11.10 -1.20 4.95
N HIS A 22 -11.74 -2.16 4.28
CA HIS A 22 -11.62 -3.58 4.63
C HIS A 22 -10.63 -4.21 3.69
N GLU A 23 -9.64 -4.90 4.26
CA GLU A 23 -8.63 -5.62 3.51
C GLU A 23 -8.57 -7.06 3.99
N LYS A 24 -8.50 -7.98 3.01
CA LYS A 24 -8.18 -9.38 3.19
C LYS A 24 -6.85 -9.68 2.51
N SER A 25 -5.88 -10.04 3.33
CA SER A 25 -4.50 -10.23 2.91
C SER A 25 -3.93 -11.53 3.48
N ARG A 26 -2.89 -12.06 2.85
CA ARG A 26 -2.07 -13.13 3.41
C ARG A 26 -0.61 -12.87 3.13
N TYR A 27 0.23 -13.51 3.92
CA TYR A 27 1.66 -13.46 3.78
C TYR A 27 2.15 -14.69 2.98
N ARG A 28 3.00 -14.51 1.96
CA ARG A 28 3.69 -15.60 1.27
C ARG A 28 5.20 -15.49 1.54
N GLY A 29 5.74 -16.49 2.21
CA GLY A 29 7.18 -16.62 2.43
C GLY A 29 7.92 -16.99 1.15
N MET A 30 9.22 -16.72 1.13
CA MET A 30 10.14 -17.02 0.01
C MET A 30 10.24 -18.52 -0.32
N ASP A 31 9.89 -19.39 0.63
CA ASP A 31 9.81 -20.84 0.45
C ASP A 31 8.48 -21.31 -0.18
N GLY A 32 7.61 -20.36 -0.55
CA GLY A 32 6.30 -20.62 -1.11
C GLY A 32 5.23 -20.94 -0.07
N GLN A 33 5.56 -20.99 1.23
CA GLN A 33 4.55 -21.17 2.28
C GLN A 33 3.70 -19.91 2.39
N THR A 34 2.38 -20.10 2.40
CA THR A 34 1.43 -19.00 2.62
C THR A 34 0.86 -19.10 4.02
N THR A 35 0.77 -17.98 4.73
CA THR A 35 0.02 -17.90 5.98
C THR A 35 -1.48 -18.01 5.66
N PRO A 36 -2.30 -18.35 6.67
CA PRO A 36 -3.74 -18.13 6.59
C PRO A 36 -4.06 -16.67 6.25
N PHE A 37 -5.23 -16.46 5.65
CA PHE A 37 -5.78 -15.12 5.46
C PHE A 37 -6.04 -14.45 6.79
N PHE A 38 -5.77 -13.16 6.84
CA PHE A 38 -6.23 -12.28 7.90
C PHE A 38 -7.01 -11.13 7.29
N GLU A 39 -7.99 -10.65 8.05
CA GLU A 39 -8.93 -9.62 7.63
C GLU A 39 -8.93 -8.52 8.67
N PHE A 40 -8.84 -7.28 8.22
CA PHE A 40 -8.90 -6.12 9.12
C PHE A 40 -9.67 -4.98 8.50
N ARG A 41 -10.19 -4.13 9.39
CA ARG A 41 -10.87 -2.89 9.05
C ARG A 41 -10.14 -1.76 9.74
N MET A 42 -9.81 -0.72 9.00
CA MET A 42 -9.19 0.46 9.58
C MET A 42 -9.54 1.71 8.80
N GLU A 43 -9.33 2.85 9.43
CA GLU A 43 -9.46 4.15 8.77
C GLU A 43 -8.44 4.25 7.63
N THR A 44 -8.86 4.84 6.53
CA THR A 44 -8.09 4.90 5.29
C THR A 44 -6.72 5.57 5.48
N HIS A 45 -6.62 6.60 6.32
CA HIS A 45 -5.35 7.27 6.61
C HIS A 45 -4.37 6.35 7.37
N MET A 46 -4.87 5.52 8.30
CA MET A 46 -4.05 4.54 9.01
C MET A 46 -3.60 3.42 8.06
N TRP A 47 -4.47 3.01 7.14
CA TRP A 47 -4.14 2.03 6.10
C TRP A 47 -3.00 2.52 5.22
N ILE A 48 -3.06 3.79 4.77
CA ILE A 48 -1.98 4.39 3.97
C ILE A 48 -0.65 4.34 4.70
N ARG A 49 -0.63 4.77 5.96
CA ARG A 49 0.59 4.78 6.77
C ARG A 49 1.17 3.37 6.96
N TYR A 50 0.32 2.39 7.25
CA TYR A 50 0.73 0.99 7.34
C TYR A 50 1.38 0.49 6.04
N TRP A 51 0.79 0.82 4.89
CA TRP A 51 1.34 0.44 3.59
C TRP A 51 2.63 1.18 3.24
N GLN A 52 2.77 2.46 3.62
CA GLN A 52 4.03 3.20 3.45
C GLN A 52 5.16 2.52 4.24
N GLU A 53 4.92 2.15 5.50
CA GLU A 53 5.92 1.47 6.34
C GLU A 53 6.32 0.10 5.74
N LEU A 54 5.33 -0.66 5.23
CA LEU A 54 5.61 -1.91 4.51
C LEU A 54 6.44 -1.70 3.25
N LEU A 55 6.11 -0.70 2.44
CA LEU A 55 6.84 -0.38 1.21
C LEU A 55 8.30 -0.01 1.51
N MET A 56 8.55 0.74 2.59
CA MET A 56 9.92 1.06 3.03
C MET A 56 10.70 -0.19 3.48
N ILE A 57 10.03 -1.15 4.13
CA ILE A 57 10.63 -2.44 4.48
C ILE A 57 10.96 -3.24 3.22
N PHE A 58 10.05 -3.30 2.24
CA PHE A 58 10.29 -4.00 0.98
C PHE A 58 11.40 -3.35 0.17
N LEU A 59 11.43 -2.02 0.06
CA LEU A 59 12.50 -1.31 -0.65
C LEU A 59 13.90 -1.70 -0.13
N ALA A 60 14.04 -1.88 1.18
CA ALA A 60 15.31 -2.25 1.80
C ALA A 60 15.70 -3.74 1.63
N ASN A 61 14.76 -4.63 1.29
CA ASN A 61 14.97 -6.08 1.36
C ASN A 61 14.64 -6.85 0.08
N ASP A 62 13.67 -6.38 -0.71
CA ASP A 62 13.15 -7.02 -1.92
C ASP A 62 12.47 -5.99 -2.85
N PRO A 63 13.22 -5.42 -3.82
CA PRO A 63 12.73 -4.39 -4.74
C PRO A 63 11.60 -4.85 -5.67
N GLU A 64 11.57 -6.12 -6.09
CA GLU A 64 10.49 -6.64 -6.93
C GLU A 64 9.17 -6.69 -6.14
N MET A 65 9.26 -7.11 -4.87
CA MET A 65 8.12 -7.08 -3.97
C MET A 65 7.65 -5.65 -3.70
N MET A 66 8.58 -4.70 -3.55
CA MET A 66 8.26 -3.28 -3.41
C MET A 66 7.41 -2.79 -4.59
N LEU A 67 7.85 -3.05 -5.82
CA LEU A 67 7.16 -2.62 -7.04
C LEU A 67 5.72 -3.14 -7.13
N TYR A 68 5.51 -4.44 -6.91
CA TYR A 68 4.17 -5.03 -6.92
C TYR A 68 3.22 -4.35 -5.90
N HIS A 69 3.71 -4.10 -4.68
CA HIS A 69 2.90 -3.50 -3.62
C HIS A 69 2.69 -1.99 -3.84
N TRP A 70 3.64 -1.33 -4.51
CA TRP A 70 3.54 0.08 -4.88
C TRP A 70 2.40 0.32 -5.88
N GLU A 71 2.30 -0.50 -6.92
CA GLU A 71 1.21 -0.42 -7.91
C GLU A 71 -0.18 -0.59 -7.25
N GLU A 72 -0.29 -1.51 -6.28
CA GLU A 72 -1.53 -1.70 -5.52
C GLU A 72 -1.87 -0.52 -4.61
N ALA A 73 -0.86 0.09 -3.99
CA ALA A 73 -1.05 1.29 -3.18
C ALA A 73 -1.48 2.48 -4.03
N GLN A 74 -0.90 2.67 -5.22
CA GLN A 74 -1.27 3.75 -6.14
C GLN A 74 -2.75 3.70 -6.55
N LYS A 75 -3.31 2.50 -6.80
CA LYS A 75 -4.75 2.34 -7.13
C LYS A 75 -5.66 2.83 -6.01
N VAL A 76 -5.29 2.56 -4.75
CA VAL A 76 -6.06 2.99 -3.57
C VAL A 76 -6.01 4.51 -3.43
N VAL A 77 -4.82 5.07 -3.60
CA VAL A 77 -4.58 6.51 -3.53
C VAL A 77 -5.34 7.26 -4.61
N GLU A 78 -5.35 6.73 -5.84
CA GLU A 78 -6.13 7.30 -6.93
C GLU A 78 -7.63 7.25 -6.64
N HIS A 79 -8.14 6.13 -6.12
CA HIS A 79 -9.54 6.03 -5.70
C HIS A 79 -9.89 7.07 -4.62
N ILE A 80 -9.08 7.19 -3.57
CA ILE A 80 -9.27 8.18 -2.51
C ILE A 80 -9.26 9.58 -3.10
N ARG A 81 -8.34 9.88 -4.02
CA ARG A 81 -8.26 11.18 -4.69
C ARG A 81 -9.52 11.49 -5.49
N TRP A 82 -10.10 10.51 -6.19
CA TRP A 82 -11.35 10.69 -6.93
C TRP A 82 -12.54 10.94 -6.00
N GLU A 83 -12.69 10.13 -4.95
CA GLU A 83 -13.77 10.27 -3.96
C GLU A 83 -13.63 11.56 -3.13
N HIS A 84 -12.41 11.91 -2.69
CA HIS A 84 -12.15 13.14 -1.93
C HIS A 84 -12.13 14.40 -2.79
N LYS A 85 -11.84 14.32 -4.10
CA LYS A 85 -12.13 15.45 -5.00
C LYS A 85 -13.64 15.76 -5.05
N ALA A 86 -14.50 14.76 -4.79
CA ALA A 86 -15.94 14.97 -4.66
C ALA A 86 -16.35 15.48 -3.26
N ARG A 87 -15.52 15.26 -2.22
CA ARG A 87 -15.73 15.75 -0.84
C ARG A 87 -14.48 16.46 -0.33
N THR A 88 -14.46 17.79 -0.49
CA THR A 88 -13.54 18.78 0.12
C THR A 88 -12.42 18.19 0.99
N LEU A 89 -11.21 18.15 0.41
CA LEU A 89 -9.94 17.67 0.96
C LEU A 89 -9.85 17.73 2.50
N ALA A 90 -9.97 16.59 3.17
CA ALA A 90 -9.45 16.45 4.52
C ALA A 90 -7.92 16.53 4.45
N GLU A 91 -7.33 17.53 5.12
CA GLU A 91 -5.89 17.85 5.08
C GLU A 91 -5.01 16.62 5.39
N GLU A 92 -5.46 15.70 6.24
CA GLU A 92 -4.74 14.46 6.58
C GLU A 92 -4.57 13.47 5.41
N ALA A 93 -5.48 13.50 4.43
CA ALA A 93 -5.37 12.69 3.22
C ALA A 93 -4.31 13.26 2.26
N VAL A 94 -4.04 14.57 2.32
CA VAL A 94 -3.01 15.23 1.53
C VAL A 94 -1.62 14.88 2.05
N ASP A 95 -1.42 14.90 3.36
CA ASP A 95 -0.14 14.49 3.97
C ASP A 95 0.16 13.01 3.70
N SER A 96 -0.87 12.16 3.80
CA SER A 96 -0.77 10.73 3.48
C SER A 96 -0.47 10.48 1.99
N TYR A 97 -0.96 11.36 1.10
CA TYR A 97 -0.64 11.33 -0.33
C TYR A 97 0.79 11.78 -0.61
N ASN A 98 1.26 12.86 0.02
CA ASN A 98 2.63 13.33 -0.11
C ASN A 98 3.63 12.27 0.37
N ALA A 99 3.30 11.55 1.45
CA ALA A 99 4.10 10.46 2.00
C ALA A 99 4.29 9.28 1.02
N ILE A 100 3.33 9.06 0.11
CA ILE A 100 3.41 8.07 -0.97
C ILE A 100 4.25 8.61 -2.12
N LEU A 101 4.11 9.89 -2.50
CA LEU A 101 4.96 10.50 -3.51
C LEU A 101 6.45 10.48 -3.12
N GLU A 102 6.76 10.63 -1.84
CA GLU A 102 8.14 10.46 -1.32
C GLU A 102 8.70 9.06 -1.63
N VAL A 103 7.87 8.02 -1.61
CA VAL A 103 8.27 6.65 -1.98
C VAL A 103 8.56 6.54 -3.48
N GLU A 104 7.81 7.27 -4.33
CA GLU A 104 8.06 7.35 -5.77
C GLU A 104 9.40 8.03 -6.09
N GLU A 105 9.75 9.09 -5.36
CA GLU A 105 11.04 9.76 -5.48
C GLU A 105 12.19 8.83 -5.06
N LEU A 106 12.02 8.08 -3.97
CA LEU A 106 13.01 7.08 -3.54
C LEU A 106 13.24 5.98 -4.58
N LEU A 107 12.19 5.54 -5.30
CA LEU A 107 12.34 4.58 -6.39
C LEU A 107 13.20 5.12 -7.52
N LYS A 108 12.96 6.37 -7.94
CA LYS A 108 13.73 7.06 -8.98
C LYS A 108 15.19 7.21 -8.59
N ASP A 109 15.45 7.61 -7.34
CA ASP A 109 16.82 7.79 -6.82
C ASP A 109 17.62 6.48 -6.79
N ASN A 110 16.95 5.33 -6.73
CA ASN A 110 17.56 4.01 -6.70
C ASN A 110 17.62 3.30 -8.07
N ASN A 111 17.24 3.97 -9.16
CA ASN A 111 17.14 3.39 -10.52
C ASN A 111 16.24 2.13 -10.58
N ILE A 112 15.17 2.12 -9.79
CA ILE A 112 14.18 1.04 -9.82
C ILE A 112 13.01 1.53 -10.68
N GLU A 113 12.87 0.99 -11.89
CA GLU A 113 11.79 1.34 -12.81
C GLU A 113 10.52 0.53 -12.49
N SER A 114 9.37 1.21 -12.51
CA SER A 114 8.06 0.54 -12.54
C SER A 114 7.96 -0.25 -13.84
N PRO A 115 7.58 -1.54 -13.81
CA PRO A 115 7.16 -2.21 -15.04
C PRO A 115 5.96 -1.44 -15.60
N GLU A 116 6.00 -1.15 -16.90
CA GLU A 116 4.90 -0.47 -17.62
C GLU A 116 3.58 -1.25 -17.58
#